data_AF-A0A0W0FC33-F1
#
_entry.id   AF-A0A0W0FC33-F1
#
_cell.length_a   1.000
_cell.length_b   1.000
_cell.length_c   1.000
_cell.angle_alpha   90.00
_cell.angle_beta   90.00
_cell.angle_gamma   90.00
#
_symmetry.space_group_name_H-M   'P 1'
#
loop_
_entity.id
_entity.type
_entity.pdbx_description
1 polymer ?
#
loop_
_entity_poly.entity_id
_entity_poly.type
_entity_poly.pdbx_seq_one_letter_code
_entity_poly.pdbx_strand_id
1 'polypeptide(L)'
;MSPASDKHEANVARGLKAAIHNPRVSDEAKEHAKERLEDMGVAVEAENGEHTNRASGGHKAARAEERTSDENEDEADASSEPSDSGTVKRDQHESNRLRGYKAALHNPHVSDEAKENAKKVLQDHDAL
;
A
#
# COMPACT_ATOMS: atom_id res chain seq x y z
N MET A 1 14.48 -17.44 22.67
CA MET A 1 13.92 -16.20 22.11
C MET A 1 12.63 -16.51 21.38
N SER A 2 11.59 -15.72 21.59
CA SER A 2 10.29 -15.85 20.92
C SER A 2 10.29 -15.07 19.60
N PRO A 3 9.62 -15.53 18.53
CA PRO A 3 9.65 -14.89 17.20
C PRO A 3 9.04 -13.47 17.15
N ALA A 4 8.41 -13.04 18.25
CA ALA A 4 7.90 -11.68 18.41
C ALA A 4 9.01 -10.66 18.73
N SER A 5 10.07 -11.08 19.43
CA SER A 5 11.20 -10.22 19.83
C SER A 5 12.06 -9.85 18.62
N ASP A 6 12.40 -10.83 17.79
CA ASP A 6 13.22 -10.61 16.58
C ASP A 6 12.57 -9.61 15.61
N LYS A 7 11.24 -9.65 15.52
CA LYS A 7 10.45 -8.73 14.68
C LYS A 7 10.41 -7.33 15.26
N HIS A 8 10.37 -7.21 16.58
CA HIS A 8 10.43 -5.94 17.28
C HIS A 8 11.79 -5.28 17.06
N GLU A 9 12.89 -6.02 17.23
CA GLU A 9 14.25 -5.53 16.96
C GLU A 9 14.43 -5.09 15.50
N ALA A 10 13.96 -5.88 14.54
CA ALA A 10 14.02 -5.50 13.12
C ALA A 10 13.26 -4.19 12.82
N ASN A 11 12.09 -3.99 13.44
CA ASN A 11 11.32 -2.76 13.27
C ASN A 11 12.00 -1.55 13.91
N VAL A 12 12.58 -1.72 15.11
CA VAL A 12 13.34 -0.68 15.81
C VAL A 12 14.55 -0.25 14.96
N ALA A 13 15.34 -1.20 14.47
CA ALA A 13 16.48 -0.92 13.62
C ALA A 13 16.08 -0.14 12.34
N ARG A 14 14.96 -0.52 11.72
CA ARG A 14 14.42 0.18 10.55
C ARG A 14 14.07 1.64 10.85
N GLY A 15 13.45 1.89 12.01
CA GLY A 15 13.10 3.24 12.47
C GLY A 15 14.33 4.10 12.76
N LEU A 16 15.35 3.53 13.41
CA LEU A 16 16.62 4.21 13.68
C LEU A 16 17.36 4.56 12.38
N LYS A 17 17.40 3.63 11.40
CA LYS A 17 17.99 3.90 10.08
C LYS A 17 17.27 5.05 9.36
N ALA A 18 15.94 5.08 9.41
CA ALA A 18 15.16 6.18 8.84
C ALA A 18 15.43 7.52 9.52
N ALA A 19 15.63 7.54 10.84
CA ALA A 19 15.96 8.75 11.59
C ALA A 19 17.32 9.34 11.17
N ILE A 20 18.32 8.48 10.89
CA ILE A 20 19.66 8.90 10.44
C ILE A 20 19.59 9.67 9.11
N HIS A 21 18.74 9.25 8.18
CA HIS A 21 18.61 9.88 6.87
C HIS A 21 17.62 11.05 6.84
N ASN A 22 16.88 11.31 7.92
CA ASN A 22 15.89 12.37 7.96
C ASN A 22 16.55 13.74 8.21
N PRO A 23 16.47 14.70 7.27
CA PRO A 23 17.08 16.02 7.44
C PRO A 23 16.42 16.86 8.56
N ARG A 24 15.24 16.46 9.04
CA ARG A 24 14.54 17.13 10.15
C ARG A 24 15.01 16.66 11.53
N VAL A 25 15.88 15.65 11.59
CA VAL A 25 16.44 15.11 12.84
C VAL A 25 17.77 15.81 13.14
N SER A 26 18.02 16.13 14.41
CA SER A 26 19.28 16.74 14.85
C SER A 26 20.44 15.78 14.73
N ASP A 27 21.65 16.31 14.57
CA ASP A 27 22.84 15.46 14.37
C ASP A 27 23.15 14.61 15.61
N GLU A 28 22.97 15.14 16.82
CA GLU A 28 23.04 14.39 18.08
C GLU A 28 22.07 13.19 18.11
N ALA A 29 20.83 13.38 17.62
CA ALA A 29 19.85 12.29 17.56
C ALA A 29 20.20 11.26 16.48
N LYS A 30 20.84 11.66 15.37
CA LYS A 30 21.35 10.73 14.36
C LYS A 30 22.51 9.91 14.89
N GLU A 31 23.42 10.52 15.65
CA GLU A 31 24.55 9.82 16.29
C GLU A 31 24.05 8.78 17.28
N HIS A 32 23.13 9.16 18.18
CA HIS A 32 22.51 8.21 19.10
C HIS A 32 21.76 7.08 18.38
N ALA A 33 21.13 7.37 17.24
CA ALA A 33 20.49 6.33 16.42
C ALA A 33 21.50 5.37 15.79
N LYS A 34 22.70 5.83 15.41
CA LYS A 34 23.79 4.98 14.91
C LYS A 34 24.34 4.07 15.99
N GLU A 35 24.67 4.63 17.16
CA GLU A 35 25.20 3.85 18.29
C GLU A 35 24.23 2.73 18.69
N ARG A 36 22.93 3.03 18.71
CA ARG A 36 21.92 2.03 19.03
C ARG A 36 21.74 0.96 17.95
N LEU A 37 22.05 1.25 16.69
CA LEU A 37 22.08 0.23 15.63
C LEU A 37 23.31 -0.67 15.75
N GLU A 38 24.46 -0.10 16.11
CA GLU A 38 25.70 -0.84 16.35
C GLU A 38 25.56 -1.80 17.55
N ASP A 39 24.94 -1.35 18.65
CA ASP A 39 24.65 -2.19 19.83
C ASP A 39 23.73 -3.37 19.48
N MET A 40 22.81 -3.17 18.53
CA MET A 40 21.95 -4.23 18.00
C MET A 40 22.67 -5.16 17.00
N GLY A 41 23.95 -4.90 16.68
CA GLY A 41 24.72 -5.64 15.68
C GLY A 41 24.21 -5.44 14.25
N VAL A 42 23.43 -4.38 14.00
CA VAL A 42 22.91 -4.05 12.67
C VAL A 42 23.90 -3.11 12.00
N ALA A 43 24.68 -3.62 11.06
CA ALA A 43 25.58 -2.80 10.26
C ALA A 43 24.77 -1.70 9.55
N VAL A 44 25.11 -0.44 9.84
CA VAL A 44 24.56 0.72 9.12
C VAL A 44 25.26 0.79 7.77
N GLU A 45 24.94 -0.15 6.88
CA GLU A 45 25.35 -0.04 5.50
C GLU A 45 24.67 1.21 4.94
N ALA A 46 25.51 2.18 4.56
CA ALA A 46 25.11 3.43 3.94
C ALA A 46 24.64 3.15 2.50
N GLU A 47 23.60 2.34 2.35
CA GLU A 47 22.86 2.34 1.10
C GLU A 47 22.20 3.71 0.99
N ASN A 48 22.65 4.47 -0.02
CA ASN A 48 21.90 5.53 -0.70
C ASN A 48 20.63 4.93 -1.34
N GLY A 49 19.79 4.30 -0.51
CA GLY A 49 18.60 3.59 -0.92
C GLY A 49 17.51 4.59 -1.17
N GLU A 50 17.34 4.96 -2.43
CA GLU A 50 16.09 5.50 -2.96
C GLU A 50 14.92 4.75 -2.31
N HIS A 51 14.18 5.46 -1.46
CA HIS A 51 12.86 5.04 -1.04
C HIS A 51 11.92 5.18 -2.24
N THR A 52 12.09 4.33 -3.26
CA THR A 52 10.99 4.07 -4.18
C THR A 52 9.86 3.54 -3.30
N ASN A 53 8.69 4.14 -3.48
CA ASN A 53 7.48 3.95 -2.70
C ASN A 53 6.96 2.51 -2.87
N ARG A 54 7.72 1.50 -2.42
CA ARG A 54 7.30 0.11 -2.43
C ARG A 54 6.47 -0.08 -1.17
N ALA A 55 5.18 0.22 -1.36
CA ALA A 55 4.06 -0.18 -0.54
C ALA A 55 4.38 -1.47 0.23
N SER A 56 4.77 -1.33 1.49
CA SER A 56 5.02 -2.45 2.38
C SER A 56 3.69 -2.82 3.03
N GLY A 57 2.86 -3.54 2.26
CA GLY A 57 1.57 -3.99 2.72
C GLY A 57 0.77 -4.71 1.65
N GLY A 58 1.23 -5.89 1.21
CA GLY A 58 0.36 -6.78 0.44
C GLY A 58 1.02 -7.76 -0.53
N HIS A 59 2.03 -8.52 -0.12
CA HIS A 59 2.43 -9.70 -0.90
C HIS A 59 1.73 -10.95 -0.34
N LYS A 60 0.54 -11.26 -0.85
CA LYS A 60 0.00 -12.64 -0.92
C LYS A 60 -1.05 -12.77 -2.03
N ALA A 61 -0.59 -13.00 -3.26
CA ALA A 61 -1.25 -13.80 -4.32
C ALA A 61 -0.25 -13.86 -5.49
N ALA A 62 0.53 -14.94 -5.66
CA ALA A 62 0.21 -16.05 -6.58
C ALA A 62 -0.21 -15.52 -7.97
N ARG A 63 0.74 -15.33 -8.91
CA ARG A 63 1.23 -16.28 -9.93
C ARG A 63 0.24 -16.50 -11.10
N ALA A 64 0.82 -16.37 -12.31
CA ALA A 64 0.33 -16.72 -13.66
C ALA A 64 -0.65 -15.71 -14.30
N GLU A 65 -0.55 -15.35 -15.57
CA GLU A 65 0.40 -15.67 -16.64
C GLU A 65 0.21 -14.59 -17.73
N GLU A 66 1.30 -14.30 -18.42
CA GLU A 66 1.40 -13.53 -19.65
C GLU A 66 0.40 -14.01 -20.72
N ARG A 67 -0.50 -13.12 -21.15
CA ARG A 67 -1.08 -13.09 -22.51
C ARG A 67 -1.30 -11.62 -22.85
N THR A 68 -0.31 -10.99 -23.49
CA THR A 68 -0.26 -10.75 -24.93
C THR A 68 -1.58 -10.15 -25.46
N SER A 69 -1.45 -8.87 -25.81
CA SER A 69 -2.19 -8.17 -26.86
C SER A 69 -2.89 -9.08 -27.87
N ASP A 70 -4.16 -8.81 -28.14
CA ASP A 70 -4.63 -8.31 -29.43
C ASP A 70 -6.16 -8.25 -29.43
N GLU A 71 -6.64 -7.34 -30.28
CA GLU A 71 -8.02 -7.07 -30.65
C GLU A 71 -8.87 -8.33 -30.81
N ASN A 72 -10.10 -8.31 -30.28
CA ASN A 72 -11.27 -8.96 -30.88
C ASN A 72 -12.53 -8.30 -30.29
N GLU A 73 -13.11 -7.41 -31.09
CA GLU A 73 -14.54 -7.16 -31.09
C GLU A 73 -15.22 -8.51 -31.42
N ASP A 74 -16.10 -9.02 -30.56
CA ASP A 74 -17.26 -9.78 -31.03
C ASP A 74 -18.38 -9.82 -29.97
N GLU A 75 -19.57 -9.72 -30.53
CA GLU A 75 -20.88 -9.58 -29.95
C GLU A 75 -21.42 -10.87 -29.29
N ALA A 76 -22.44 -10.65 -28.45
CA ALA A 76 -23.59 -11.52 -28.20
C ALA A 76 -23.44 -12.98 -27.68
N ASP A 77 -24.22 -13.21 -26.62
CA ASP A 77 -25.03 -14.41 -26.36
C ASP A 77 -24.33 -15.71 -25.95
N ALA A 78 -24.46 -16.04 -24.66
CA ALA A 78 -25.05 -17.31 -24.18
C ALA A 78 -24.56 -17.65 -22.76
N SER A 79 -25.51 -17.70 -21.82
CA SER A 79 -25.67 -18.83 -20.90
C SER A 79 -24.38 -19.59 -20.51
N SER A 80 -23.61 -19.03 -19.59
CA SER A 80 -22.72 -19.82 -18.72
C SER A 80 -22.83 -19.23 -17.33
N GLU A 81 -23.55 -19.92 -16.45
CA GLU A 81 -23.51 -19.64 -15.02
C GLU A 81 -22.08 -19.86 -14.50
N PRO A 82 -21.41 -18.85 -13.93
CA PRO A 82 -20.22 -19.10 -13.13
C PRO A 82 -20.65 -19.39 -11.69
N SER A 83 -21.10 -20.62 -11.44
CA SER A 83 -21.04 -21.15 -10.08
C SER A 83 -19.60 -21.57 -9.79
N ASP A 84 -18.77 -20.66 -9.27
CA ASP A 84 -17.66 -21.03 -8.40
C ASP A 84 -17.12 -19.85 -7.54
N SER A 85 -17.59 -19.82 -6.30
CA SER A 85 -16.77 -19.55 -5.10
C SER A 85 -15.76 -18.36 -5.09
N GLY A 86 -16.19 -17.14 -5.44
CA GLY A 86 -15.34 -15.94 -5.29
C GLY A 86 -16.03 -14.60 -5.06
N THR A 87 -17.36 -14.56 -4.98
CA THR A 87 -18.15 -13.33 -5.09
C THR A 87 -18.14 -12.46 -3.83
N VAL A 88 -18.06 -13.04 -2.62
CA VAL A 88 -18.23 -12.27 -1.37
C VAL A 88 -17.05 -11.32 -1.05
N LYS A 89 -15.86 -11.52 -1.63
CA LYS A 89 -14.67 -10.70 -1.33
C LYS A 89 -14.52 -9.47 -2.24
N ARG A 90 -15.00 -9.53 -3.49
CA ARG A 90 -14.90 -8.40 -4.43
C ARG A 90 -15.84 -7.26 -4.03
N ASP A 91 -17.07 -7.58 -3.63
CA ASP A 91 -18.07 -6.58 -3.28
C ASP A 91 -17.74 -5.76 -2.03
N GLN A 92 -17.06 -6.39 -1.05
CA GLN A 92 -16.63 -5.72 0.18
C GLN A 92 -15.50 -4.71 -0.07
N HIS A 93 -14.56 -5.05 -0.97
CA HIS A 93 -13.48 -4.14 -1.35
C HIS A 93 -14.03 -2.92 -2.09
N GLU A 94 -14.99 -3.12 -2.98
CA GLU A 94 -15.68 -2.03 -3.70
C GLU A 94 -16.44 -1.13 -2.73
N SER A 95 -17.25 -1.71 -1.86
CA SER A 95 -18.07 -0.98 -0.89
C SER A 95 -17.23 -0.12 0.07
N ASN A 96 -16.09 -0.64 0.53
CA ASN A 96 -15.17 0.11 1.38
C ASN A 96 -14.48 1.24 0.62
N ARG A 97 -14.13 1.04 -0.65
CA ARG A 97 -13.58 2.10 -1.52
C ARG A 97 -14.59 3.23 -1.73
N LEU A 98 -15.83 2.90 -2.09
CA LEU A 98 -16.90 3.88 -2.29
C LEU A 98 -17.19 4.68 -1.02
N ARG A 99 -17.19 4.02 0.15
CA ARG A 99 -17.26 4.72 1.46
C ARG A 99 -16.12 5.71 1.66
N GLY A 100 -14.89 5.33 1.30
CA GLY A 100 -13.71 6.21 1.38
C GLY A 100 -13.86 7.44 0.48
N TYR A 101 -14.30 7.24 -0.76
CA TYR A 101 -14.58 8.35 -1.69
C TYR A 101 -15.68 9.27 -1.17
N LYS A 102 -16.75 8.72 -0.58
CA LYS A 102 -17.82 9.52 0.04
C LYS A 102 -17.30 10.34 1.22
N ALA A 103 -16.42 9.78 2.04
CA ALA A 103 -15.77 10.52 3.13
C ALA A 103 -14.85 11.64 2.59
N ALA A 104 -14.13 11.40 1.49
CA ALA A 104 -13.27 12.38 0.86
C ALA A 104 -14.03 13.63 0.38
N LEU A 105 -15.28 13.49 -0.07
CA LEU A 105 -16.13 14.62 -0.47
C LEU A 105 -16.42 15.60 0.67
N HIS A 106 -16.52 15.10 1.90
CA HIS A 106 -16.85 15.90 3.08
C HIS A 106 -15.63 16.33 3.89
N ASN A 107 -14.44 15.82 3.56
CA ASN A 107 -13.23 16.16 4.28
C ASN A 107 -12.69 17.53 3.79
N PRO A 108 -12.60 18.55 4.67
CA PRO A 108 -12.07 19.87 4.30
C PRO A 108 -10.58 19.85 3.94
N HIS A 109 -9.85 18.80 4.31
CA HIS A 109 -8.43 18.63 4.00
C HIS A 109 -8.15 17.97 2.66
N VAL A 110 -9.20 17.59 1.90
CA VAL A 110 -9.07 17.01 0.57
C VAL A 110 -9.22 18.11 -0.49
N SER A 111 -8.34 18.09 -1.49
CA SER A 111 -8.36 19.07 -2.60
C SER A 111 -9.60 18.92 -3.47
N ASP A 112 -9.97 19.99 -4.17
CA ASP A 112 -11.17 19.98 -5.02
C ASP A 112 -11.03 19.02 -6.20
N GLU A 113 -9.84 18.91 -6.81
CA GLU A 113 -9.53 17.93 -7.85
C GLU A 113 -9.73 16.48 -7.36
N ALA A 114 -9.30 16.17 -6.12
CA ALA A 114 -9.50 14.85 -5.53
C ALA A 114 -10.98 14.58 -5.21
N LYS A 115 -11.76 15.60 -4.84
CA LYS A 115 -13.20 15.48 -4.66
C LYS A 115 -13.93 15.25 -5.97
N GLU A 116 -13.52 15.91 -7.06
CA GLU A 116 -14.11 15.66 -8.38
C GLU A 116 -13.84 14.23 -8.87
N ASN A 117 -12.61 13.73 -8.69
CA ASN A 117 -12.28 12.34 -8.98
C ASN A 117 -13.15 11.38 -8.14
N ALA A 118 -13.28 11.64 -6.84
CA ALA A 118 -14.14 10.86 -5.95
C ALA A 118 -15.61 10.86 -6.38
N LYS A 119 -16.14 12.00 -6.87
CA LYS A 119 -17.50 12.08 -7.42
C LYS A 119 -17.67 11.23 -8.67
N LYS A 120 -16.73 11.28 -9.62
CA LYS A 120 -16.79 10.46 -10.84
C LYS A 120 -16.84 8.98 -10.51
N VAL A 121 -15.96 8.51 -9.63
CA VAL A 121 -15.95 7.11 -9.18
C VAL A 121 -17.28 6.73 -8.50
N LEU A 122 -17.88 7.62 -7.71
CA LEU A 122 -19.20 7.33 -7.12
C LEU A 122 -20.32 7.30 -8.16
N GLN A 123 -20.25 8.09 -9.22
CA GLN A 123 -21.22 8.07 -10.33
C GLN A 123 -21.12 6.79 -11.16
N ASP A 124 -19.90 6.41 -11.54
CA ASP A 124 -19.65 5.22 -12.37
C ASP A 124 -20.10 3.92 -11.69
N HIS A 125 -20.13 3.93 -10.35
CA HIS A 125 -20.54 2.79 -9.52
C HIS A 125 -21.97 2.90 -8.98
N ASP A 126 -22.81 3.81 -9.51
CA ASP A 126 -24.20 4.05 -9.07
C ASP A 126 -24.35 4.30 -7.55
N ALA A 127 -23.34 4.89 -6.93
CA ALA A 127 -23.23 5.10 -5.48
C ALA A 127 -23.45 6.57 -5.05
N LEU A 128 -23.93 7.41 -5.96
CA LEU A 128 -24.19 8.84 -5.76
C LEU A 128 -25.53 9.11 -5.05
#